data_AF-A0A8H9XWR1-F1
#
_entry.id   AF-A0A8H9XWR1-F1
#
_cell.length_a   1.000
_cell.length_b   1.000
_cell.length_c   1.000
_cell.angle_alpha   90.00
_cell.angle_beta   90.00
_cell.angle_gamma   90.00
#
_symmetry.space_group_name_H-M   'P 1'
#
loop_
_entity.id
_entity.type
_entity.pdbx_description
1 polymer ?
#
loop_
_entity_poly.entity_id
_entity_poly.type
_entity_poly.pdbx_seq_one_letter_code
_entity_poly.pdbx_strand_id
1 'polypeptide(L)'
;LINTHKKELIAEAAVSFIHDGDSIILDAGSTVLQMVPLLSRFNNITVMTNSLHIVNALSELDNEQTILMPGGTFRKKSASFHGQLAENAFEHFTFDKLFMGT
;
A
#
# COMPACT_ATOMS: atom_id res chain seq x y z
N LEU A 1 -0.86 5.80 18.67
CA LEU A 1 -0.21 4.65 18.00
C LEU A 1 -0.02 3.55 19.03
N ILE A 2 -0.94 2.57 19.07
CA ILE A 2 -0.84 1.42 19.97
C ILE A 2 -0.15 0.28 19.20
N ASN A 3 0.78 -0.42 19.86
CA ASN A 3 1.49 -1.61 19.37
C ASN A 3 2.42 -1.41 18.17
N THR A 4 3.07 -0.25 18.01
CA THR A 4 3.97 0.04 16.87
C THR A 4 5.01 -1.07 16.67
N HIS A 5 5.72 -1.48 17.73
CA HIS A 5 6.73 -2.53 17.64
C HIS A 5 6.20 -3.87 17.12
N LYS A 6 4.99 -4.29 17.56
CA LYS A 6 4.38 -5.53 17.05
C LYS A 6 4.00 -5.40 15.58
N LYS A 7 3.57 -4.22 15.15
CA LYS A 7 3.21 -3.94 13.76
C LYS A 7 4.43 -3.89 12.85
N GLU A 8 5.56 -3.38 13.34
CA GLU A 8 6.85 -3.44 12.64
C GLU A 8 7.28 -4.90 12.40
N LEU A 9 7.15 -5.77 13.42
CA LEU A 9 7.47 -7.19 13.27
C LEU A 9 6.55 -7.90 12.25
N ILE A 10 5.26 -7.57 12.25
CA ILE A 10 4.32 -8.08 11.23
C ILE A 10 4.72 -7.56 9.85
N ALA A 11 5.10 -6.28 9.74
CA ALA A 11 5.52 -5.69 8.48
C ALA A 11 6.79 -6.34 7.92
N GLU A 12 7.81 -6.58 8.75
CA GLU A 12 9.04 -7.29 8.34
C GLU A 12 8.73 -8.70 7.82
N ALA A 13 7.85 -9.44 8.50
CA ALA A 13 7.40 -10.75 8.03
C ALA A 13 6.56 -10.66 6.75
N ALA A 14 5.76 -9.61 6.57
CA ALA A 14 4.95 -9.43 5.37
C ALA A 14 5.82 -9.08 4.14
N VAL A 15 6.82 -8.21 4.29
CA VAL A 15 7.67 -7.81 3.16
C VAL A 15 8.61 -8.93 2.69
N SER A 16 8.86 -9.97 3.49
CA SER A 16 9.62 -11.14 3.02
C SER A 16 8.93 -11.93 1.90
N PHE A 17 7.64 -11.65 1.64
CA PHE A 17 6.91 -12.23 0.51
C PHE A 17 6.99 -11.39 -0.76
N ILE A 18 7.60 -10.20 -0.71
CA ILE A 18 7.73 -9.29 -1.86
C ILE A 18 9.05 -9.57 -2.58
N HIS A 19 9.02 -9.48 -3.90
CA HIS A 19 10.18 -9.59 -4.78
C HIS A 19 10.26 -8.38 -5.71
N ASP A 20 11.45 -8.13 -6.26
CA ASP A 20 11.64 -7.12 -7.30
C ASP A 20 10.70 -7.38 -8.48
N GLY A 21 10.10 -6.30 -9.00
CA GLY A 21 9.14 -6.36 -10.11
C GLY A 21 7.70 -6.72 -9.72
N ASP A 22 7.42 -7.05 -8.45
CA ASP A 22 6.07 -7.37 -8.00
C ASP A 22 5.11 -6.18 -8.16
N SER A 23 3.87 -6.51 -8.52
CA SER A 23 2.70 -5.64 -8.38
C SER A 23 1.93 -6.00 -7.10
N ILE A 24 1.76 -5.03 -6.20
CA ILE A 24 1.14 -5.23 -4.89
C ILE A 24 0.02 -4.24 -4.62
N ILE A 25 -1.01 -4.71 -3.90
CA ILE A 25 -2.03 -3.86 -3.28
C ILE A 25 -1.73 -3.73 -1.79
N LEU A 26 -1.74 -2.48 -1.30
CA LEU A 26 -1.68 -2.16 0.12
C LEU A 26 -3.01 -1.55 0.56
N ASP A 27 -3.74 -2.26 1.44
CA ASP A 27 -4.98 -1.74 2.02
C ASP A 27 -4.72 -0.61 3.04
N ALA A 28 -5.76 0.15 3.35
CA ALA A 28 -5.72 1.19 4.36
C ALA A 28 -5.59 0.59 5.77
N GLY A 29 -4.45 0.81 6.43
CA GLY A 29 -4.29 0.38 7.83
C GLY A 29 -2.96 0.76 8.44
N SER A 30 -2.96 0.98 9.76
CA SER A 30 -1.73 1.36 10.48
C SER A 30 -0.65 0.27 10.48
N THR A 31 -1.03 -1.01 10.33
CA THR A 31 -0.08 -2.13 10.21
C THR A 31 0.52 -2.18 8.82
N VAL A 32 -0.30 -2.08 7.77
CA VAL A 32 0.15 -2.04 6.38
C VAL A 32 1.06 -0.84 6.12
N LEU A 33 0.75 0.31 6.75
CA LEU A 33 1.60 1.49 6.68
C LEU A 33 3.03 1.25 7.22
N GLN A 34 3.22 0.34 8.18
CA GLN A 34 4.57 0.00 8.67
C GLN A 34 5.40 -0.77 7.63
N MET A 35 4.79 -1.32 6.58
CA MET A 35 5.53 -1.96 5.49
C MET A 35 6.21 -0.94 4.59
N VAL A 36 5.66 0.27 4.45
CA VAL A 36 6.09 1.27 3.45
C VAL A 36 7.59 1.58 3.53
N PRO A 37 8.19 1.90 4.70
CA PRO A 37 9.62 2.19 4.77
C PRO A 37 10.52 1.04 4.27
N LEU A 38 10.05 -0.19 4.41
CA LEU A 38 10.77 -1.41 4.02
C LEU A 38 10.71 -1.67 2.51
N LEU A 39 9.78 -1.03 1.79
CA LEU A 39 9.63 -1.21 0.34
C LEU A 39 10.78 -0.59 -0.47
N SER A 40 11.54 0.32 0.15
CA SER A 40 12.79 0.87 -0.40
C SER A 40 13.85 -0.20 -0.69
N ARG A 41 13.69 -1.42 -0.16
CA ARG A 41 14.57 -2.57 -0.41
C ARG A 41 14.38 -3.18 -1.80
N PHE A 42 13.29 -2.87 -2.49
CA PHE A 42 12.92 -3.50 -3.76
C PHE A 42 12.97 -2.50 -4.92
N ASN A 43 13.23 -3.05 -6.11
CA ASN A 43 13.27 -2.29 -7.35
C ASN A 43 12.07 -2.63 -8.24
N ASN A 44 11.61 -1.64 -9.01
CA ASN A 44 10.60 -1.81 -10.05
C ASN A 44 9.27 -2.39 -9.56
N ILE A 45 8.93 -2.18 -8.29
CA ILE A 45 7.62 -2.60 -7.76
C ILE A 45 6.52 -1.63 -8.19
N THR A 46 5.31 -2.16 -8.36
CA THR A 46 4.09 -1.36 -8.55
C THR A 46 3.22 -1.47 -7.32
N VAL A 47 2.86 -0.35 -6.71
CA VAL A 47 2.05 -0.30 -5.49
C VAL A 47 0.73 0.39 -5.77
N MET A 48 -0.38 -0.34 -5.63
CA MET A 48 -1.72 0.25 -5.60
C MET A 48 -2.24 0.38 -4.18
N THR A 49 -2.81 1.54 -3.84
CA THR A 49 -3.50 1.74 -2.57
C THR A 49 -4.64 2.74 -2.71
N ASN A 50 -5.70 2.56 -1.94
CA ASN A 50 -6.76 3.56 -1.80
C ASN A 50 -6.49 4.55 -0.65
N SER A 51 -5.37 4.42 0.08
CA SER A 51 -5.04 5.23 1.25
C SER A 51 -4.14 6.41 0.91
N LEU A 52 -4.58 7.63 1.23
CA LEU A 52 -3.76 8.82 1.07
C LEU A 52 -2.53 8.80 2.00
N HIS A 53 -2.65 8.19 3.19
CA HIS A 53 -1.53 8.06 4.11
C HIS A 53 -0.40 7.19 3.53
N ILE A 54 -0.76 6.11 2.84
CA ILE A 54 0.22 5.21 2.21
C ILE A 54 0.87 5.91 1.01
N VAL A 55 0.10 6.58 0.14
CA VAL A 55 0.68 7.34 -0.98
C VAL A 55 1.65 8.40 -0.52
N ASN A 56 1.31 9.17 0.52
CA ASN A 56 2.21 10.18 1.04
C ASN A 56 3.51 9.55 1.55
N ALA A 57 3.43 8.46 2.32
CA ALA A 57 4.63 7.77 2.82
C ALA A 57 5.47 7.16 1.69
N LEU A 58 4.84 6.61 0.64
CA LEU A 58 5.54 6.08 -0.53
C LEU A 58 6.26 7.21 -1.31
N SER A 59 5.65 8.39 -1.40
CA SER A 59 6.23 9.54 -2.10
C SER A 59 7.47 10.14 -1.41
N GLU A 60 7.70 9.78 -0.14
CA GLU A 60 8.88 10.18 0.61
C GLU A 60 10.06 9.21 0.42
N LEU A 61 9.85 8.05 -0.21
CA LEU A 61 10.92 7.09 -0.48
C LEU A 61 11.75 7.51 -1.70
N ASP A 62 13.07 7.38 -1.57
CA ASP A 62 14.03 7.69 -2.64
C ASP A 62 14.36 6.42 -3.45
N ASN A 63 13.33 5.77 -3.99
CA ASN A 63 13.47 4.61 -4.87
C ASN A 63 12.45 4.63 -6.02
N GLU A 64 12.83 4.04 -7.16
CA GLU A 64 11.98 3.93 -8.35
C GLU A 64 10.86 2.90 -8.12
N GLN A 65 9.64 3.39 -7.92
CA GLN A 65 8.43 2.58 -7.78
C GLN A 65 7.25 3.24 -8.51
N THR A 66 6.37 2.42 -9.09
CA THR A 66 5.13 2.92 -9.68
C THR A 66 4.05 2.97 -8.63
N ILE A 67 3.47 4.15 -8.39
CA ILE A 67 2.39 4.35 -7.41
C ILE A 67 1.06 4.53 -8.15
N LEU A 68 0.10 3.65 -7.88
CA LEU A 68 -1.25 3.70 -8.44
C LEU A 68 -2.27 4.01 -7.34
N MET A 69 -3.23 4.88 -7.65
CA MET A 69 -4.37 5.16 -6.78
C MET A 69 -5.66 5.04 -7.60
N PRO A 70 -6.65 4.26 -7.16
CA PRO A 70 -7.84 3.94 -7.96
C PRO A 70 -8.80 5.13 -8.17
N GLY A 71 -8.50 6.32 -7.63
CA GLY A 71 -9.33 7.51 -7.74
C GLY A 71 -10.68 7.34 -7.03
N GLY A 72 -11.70 8.11 -7.43
CA GLY A 72 -13.04 8.04 -6.83
C GLY A 72 -13.32 9.14 -5.80
N THR A 73 -14.19 8.84 -4.84
CA THR A 73 -14.62 9.80 -3.82
C THR A 73 -13.72 9.73 -2.60
N PHE A 74 -13.20 10.87 -2.16
CA PHE A 74 -12.37 10.95 -0.96
C PHE A 74 -13.20 10.95 0.32
N ARG A 75 -12.95 10.00 1.22
CA ARG A 75 -13.54 9.93 2.56
C ARG A 75 -12.58 10.46 3.61
N LYS A 76 -12.85 11.67 4.08
CA LYS A 76 -12.02 12.36 5.09
C LYS A 76 -11.73 11.55 6.36
N LYS A 77 -12.71 10.78 6.87
CA LYS A 77 -12.58 10.02 8.12
C LYS A 77 -11.48 8.95 8.06
N SER A 78 -11.34 8.28 6.92
CA SER A 78 -10.35 7.21 6.70
C SER A 78 -9.16 7.67 5.87
N ALA A 79 -9.17 8.92 5.38
CA ALA A 79 -8.23 9.45 4.41
C ALA A 79 -8.02 8.46 3.23
N SER A 80 -9.12 7.95 2.70
CA SER A 80 -9.10 6.93 1.64
C SER A 80 -10.11 7.22 0.54
N PHE A 81 -9.89 6.64 -0.63
CA PHE A 81 -10.75 6.77 -1.79
C PHE A 81 -11.67 5.56 -1.96
N HIS A 82 -12.91 5.80 -2.40
CA HIS A 82 -13.93 4.75 -2.54
C HIS A 82 -14.99 5.08 -3.61
N GLY A 83 -15.94 4.15 -3.77
CA GLY A 83 -17.08 4.25 -4.69
C GLY A 83 -16.79 3.60 -6.03
N GLN A 84 -17.79 3.60 -6.91
CA GLN A 84 -17.77 2.84 -8.16
C GLN A 84 -16.53 3.08 -9.01
N LEU A 85 -16.04 4.31 -9.10
CA LEU A 85 -14.82 4.61 -9.87
C LEU A 85 -13.59 3.88 -9.29
N ALA A 86 -13.48 3.86 -7.96
CA ALA A 86 -12.38 3.17 -7.30
C ALA A 86 -12.49 1.65 -7.48
N GLU A 87 -13.70 1.11 -7.35
CA GLU A 87 -13.99 -0.32 -7.54
C GLU A 87 -13.67 -0.77 -8.97
N ASN A 88 -14.10 0.01 -9.97
CA ASN A 88 -13.83 -0.26 -11.38
C ASN A 88 -12.33 -0.28 -11.67
N ALA A 89 -11.52 0.55 -11.00
CA ALA A 89 -10.07 0.53 -11.22
C ALA A 89 -9.50 -0.87 -10.95
N PHE A 90 -9.91 -1.52 -9.85
CA PHE A 90 -9.44 -2.87 -9.51
C PHE A 90 -9.84 -3.94 -10.53
N GLU A 91 -10.92 -3.75 -11.31
CA GLU A 91 -11.31 -4.68 -12.38
C GLU A 91 -10.34 -4.67 -13.57
N HIS A 92 -9.55 -3.59 -13.74
CA HIS A 92 -8.68 -3.40 -14.89
C HIS A 92 -7.21 -3.76 -14.63
N PHE A 93 -6.86 -4.11 -13.40
CA PHE A 93 -5.49 -4.46 -13.01
C PHE A 93 -5.43 -5.86 -12.42
N THR A 94 -4.35 -6.57 -12.71
CA THR A 94 -3.99 -7.81 -12.00
C THR A 94 -2.78 -7.49 -11.12
N PHE A 95 -2.82 -8.00 -9.88
CA PHE A 95 -1.75 -7.82 -8.91
C PHE A 95 -1.25 -9.18 -8.42
N ASP A 96 0.05 -9.26 -8.13
CA ASP A 96 0.67 -10.47 -7.61
C ASP A 96 0.25 -10.74 -6.17
N LYS A 97 0.11 -9.68 -5.34
CA LYS A 97 -0.11 -9.81 -3.90
C LYS A 97 -1.02 -8.71 -3.36
N LEU A 98 -1.78 -9.05 -2.31
CA LEU A 98 -2.58 -8.12 -1.52
C LEU A 98 -2.16 -8.24 -0.05
N PHE A 99 -1.85 -7.09 0.57
CA PHE A 99 -1.60 -6.99 2.01
C PHE A 99 -2.70 -6.16 2.66
N MET A 100 -3.38 -6.76 3.63
CA MET A 100 -4.50 -6.15 4.34
C MET A 100 -4.44 -6.44 5.84
N GLY A 101 -4.93 -5.50 6.64
CA GLY A 101 -5.01 -5.64 8.09
C GLY A 101 -6.44 -5.89 8.55
N THR A 102 -6.60 -6.65 9.64
CA THR A 102 -7.89 -6.89 10.34
C THR A 102 -7.87 -6.30 11.73
#